data_AF-L5NZT8-F1
#
_entry.id   AF-L5NZT8-F1
#
_cell.length_a   1.000
_cell.length_b   1.000
_cell.length_c   1.000
_cell.angle_alpha   90.00
_cell.angle_beta   90.00
_cell.angle_gamma   90.00
#
_symmetry.space_group_name_H-M   'P 1'
#
loop_
_entity.id
_entity.type
_entity.pdbx_description
1 polymer ?
#
loop_
_entity_poly.entity_id
_entity_poly.type
_entity_poly.pdbx_seq_one_letter_code
_entity_poly.pdbx_strand_id
1 'polypeptide(L)'
;MLPVSSVAANIGFLRAIRVVRVLRFYRFTRDEEFFFGTVSVGTLRVMKLLLTVLTIFFVAAGMFYSFEHRVNPNIGSFGDAFYFVVVALSTVGFGDIVPVTEAGRWVTVAAILAGVILIPWQASKIVKEWGHRDKVNVTCQNCGLAYHDADASHCKSCGHVIYQEYDSRE
;
A
#
# COMPACT_ATOMS: atom_id res chain seq x y z
N MET A 1 22.66 37.79 -17.85
CA MET A 1 21.52 37.22 -18.59
C MET A 1 21.27 35.83 -18.03
N LEU A 2 20.39 35.70 -17.03
CA LEU A 2 20.02 34.41 -16.43
C LEU A 2 18.83 33.85 -17.22
N PRO A 3 18.79 32.55 -17.56
CA PRO A 3 17.72 31.99 -18.36
C PRO A 3 16.45 31.89 -17.51
N VAL A 4 15.49 32.78 -17.81
CA VAL A 4 14.14 32.86 -17.19
C VAL A 4 13.25 31.68 -17.61
N SER A 5 13.76 30.72 -18.39
CA SER A 5 13.00 29.60 -18.94
C SER A 5 12.68 28.47 -17.94
N SER A 6 13.19 28.51 -16.71
CA SER A 6 12.81 27.57 -15.64
C SER A 6 11.48 27.90 -14.96
N VAL A 7 10.90 29.08 -15.24
CA VAL A 7 9.62 29.54 -14.63
C VAL A 7 8.41 29.22 -15.50
N ALA A 8 8.60 28.74 -16.73
CA ALA A 8 7.57 28.01 -17.47
C ALA A 8 7.39 26.58 -16.92
N ALA A 9 7.48 26.42 -15.59
CA ALA A 9 7.01 25.25 -14.87
C ALA A 9 5.55 25.05 -15.27
N ASN A 10 5.39 24.12 -16.22
CA ASN A 10 4.20 23.86 -16.98
C ASN A 10 2.95 23.94 -16.12
N ILE A 11 1.94 24.67 -16.59
CA ILE A 11 0.58 24.70 -16.04
C ILE A 11 0.01 23.27 -15.82
N GLY A 12 0.57 22.25 -16.48
CA GLY A 12 0.34 20.82 -16.23
C GLY A 12 0.74 20.32 -14.83
N PHE A 13 1.86 20.79 -14.25
CA PHE A 13 2.28 20.46 -12.88
C PHE A 13 1.27 20.98 -11.84
N LEU A 14 0.72 22.18 -12.07
CA LEU A 14 -0.36 22.74 -11.24
C LEU A 14 -1.66 21.92 -11.32
N ARG A 15 -1.90 21.20 -12.42
CA ARG A 15 -3.01 20.23 -12.51
C ARG A 15 -2.70 18.95 -11.72
N ALA A 16 -1.45 18.49 -11.72
CA ALA A 16 -1.02 17.34 -10.89
C ALA A 16 -1.16 17.62 -9.38
N ILE A 17 -1.04 18.88 -8.93
CA ILE A 17 -1.34 19.29 -7.55
C ILE A 17 -2.81 18.98 -7.15
N ARG A 18 -3.76 18.90 -8.09
CA ARG A 18 -5.12 18.44 -7.76
C ARG A 18 -5.13 16.99 -7.30
N VAL A 19 -4.24 16.14 -7.81
CA VAL A 19 -4.12 14.75 -7.36
C VAL A 19 -3.51 14.69 -5.95
N VAL A 20 -2.67 15.66 -5.59
CA VAL A 20 -2.19 15.84 -4.20
C VAL A 20 -3.32 16.25 -3.22
N ARG A 21 -4.46 16.78 -3.70
CA ARG A 21 -5.64 16.94 -2.81
C ARG A 21 -6.17 15.60 -2.30
N VAL A 22 -6.01 14.51 -3.03
CA VAL A 22 -6.35 13.15 -2.56
C VAL A 22 -5.45 12.76 -1.38
N LEU A 23 -4.16 13.12 -1.41
CA LEU A 23 -3.26 12.97 -0.25
C LEU A 23 -3.69 13.85 0.94
N ARG A 24 -4.36 14.98 0.71
CA ARG A 24 -4.95 15.79 1.79
C ARG A 24 -6.16 15.09 2.43
N PHE A 25 -6.97 14.38 1.66
CA PHE A 25 -8.01 13.48 2.16
C PHE A 25 -7.41 12.28 2.94
N TYR A 26 -6.23 11.80 2.54
CA TYR A 26 -5.46 10.83 3.31
C TYR A 26 -4.99 11.37 4.68
N ARG A 27 -4.67 12.67 4.78
CA ARG A 27 -4.42 13.33 6.08
C ARG A 27 -5.70 13.47 6.90
N PHE A 28 -6.85 13.61 6.26
CA PHE A 28 -8.16 13.75 6.91
C PHE A 28 -8.66 12.42 7.49
N THR A 29 -8.30 11.28 6.88
CA THR A 29 -8.53 9.93 7.43
C THR A 29 -7.53 9.53 8.51
N ARG A 30 -6.64 10.44 8.92
CA ARG A 30 -5.71 10.25 10.05
C ARG A 30 -6.35 10.56 11.41
N ASP A 31 -7.52 11.18 11.43
CA ASP A 31 -8.31 11.36 12.64
C ASP A 31 -9.15 10.10 12.88
N GLU A 32 -8.61 9.25 13.76
CA GLU A 32 -9.21 8.02 14.28
C GLU A 32 -10.54 8.29 15.00
N GLU A 33 -10.78 9.55 15.38
CA GLU A 33 -11.96 10.01 16.12
C GLU A 33 -13.17 10.35 15.24
N PHE A 34 -13.09 10.33 13.90
CA PHE A 34 -14.23 10.73 13.06
C PHE A 34 -15.27 9.61 12.84
N PHE A 35 -14.86 8.33 12.90
CA PHE A 35 -15.78 7.20 12.74
C PHE A 35 -16.38 6.80 14.09
N PHE A 36 -17.20 7.68 14.64
CA PHE A 36 -18.04 7.41 15.80
C PHE A 36 -18.98 6.22 15.53
N GLY A 37 -18.62 5.04 16.06
CA GLY A 37 -19.58 4.09 16.62
C GLY A 37 -19.85 2.75 15.91
N THR A 38 -19.41 2.49 14.67
CA THR A 38 -19.82 1.25 13.96
C THR A 38 -18.74 0.47 13.21
N VAL A 39 -17.55 1.05 12.97
CA VAL A 39 -16.53 0.40 12.12
C VAL A 39 -15.42 -0.19 12.98
N SER A 40 -15.13 -1.49 12.79
CA SER A 40 -14.03 -2.15 13.50
C SER A 40 -12.68 -1.54 13.15
N VAL A 41 -11.76 -1.47 14.12
CA VAL A 41 -10.39 -0.97 13.92
C VAL A 41 -9.67 -1.72 12.79
N GLY A 42 -9.96 -3.03 12.63
CA GLY A 42 -9.44 -3.84 11.53
C GLY A 42 -9.91 -3.35 10.17
N THR A 43 -11.22 -3.08 10.01
CA THR A 43 -11.81 -2.55 8.78
C THR A 43 -11.21 -1.18 8.41
N LEU A 44 -11.01 -0.29 9.38
CA LEU A 44 -10.40 1.02 9.13
C LEU A 44 -8.95 0.90 8.61
N ARG A 45 -8.16 -0.03 9.15
CA ARG A 45 -6.78 -0.28 8.68
C ARG A 45 -6.76 -0.81 7.24
N VAL A 46 -7.65 -1.74 6.90
CA VAL A 46 -7.78 -2.26 5.52
C VAL A 46 -8.21 -1.16 4.56
N MET A 47 -9.22 -0.36 4.92
CA MET A 47 -9.66 0.80 4.14
C MET A 47 -8.52 1.79 3.88
N LYS A 48 -7.69 2.06 4.89
CA LYS A 48 -6.51 2.93 4.77
C LYS A 48 -5.45 2.36 3.83
N LEU A 49 -5.21 1.04 3.87
CA LEU A 49 -4.31 0.39 2.93
C LEU A 49 -4.80 0.55 1.48
N LEU A 50 -6.08 0.23 1.22
CA LEU A 50 -6.69 0.38 -0.09
C LEU A 50 -6.61 1.82 -0.61
N LEU A 51 -6.94 2.80 0.23
CA LEU A 51 -6.84 4.21 -0.12
C LEU A 51 -5.40 4.62 -0.44
N THR A 52 -4.41 4.09 0.30
CA THR A 52 -3.00 4.35 0.03
C THR A 52 -2.60 3.82 -1.35
N VAL A 53 -2.95 2.56 -1.66
CA VAL A 53 -2.62 1.91 -2.94
C VAL A 53 -3.23 2.70 -4.11
N LEU A 54 -4.52 3.02 -4.02
CA LEU A 54 -5.19 3.83 -5.05
C LEU A 54 -4.51 5.19 -5.21
N THR A 55 -4.20 5.87 -4.10
CA THR A 55 -3.53 7.18 -4.15
C THR A 55 -2.18 7.10 -4.86
N ILE A 56 -1.35 6.10 -4.54
CA ILE A 56 -0.05 5.89 -5.21
C ILE A 56 -0.26 5.71 -6.72
N PHE A 57 -1.21 4.86 -7.11
CA PHE A 57 -1.45 4.55 -8.52
C PHE A 57 -1.91 5.78 -9.30
N PHE A 58 -2.90 6.52 -8.79
CA PHE A 58 -3.42 7.72 -9.45
C PHE A 58 -2.42 8.88 -9.46
N VAL A 59 -1.65 9.09 -8.39
CA VAL A 59 -0.61 10.13 -8.33
C VAL A 59 0.52 9.82 -9.30
N ALA A 60 1.04 8.59 -9.27
CA ALA A 60 2.11 8.18 -10.17
C ALA A 60 1.66 8.24 -11.64
N ALA A 61 0.45 7.75 -11.94
CA ALA A 61 -0.10 7.80 -13.31
C ALA A 61 -0.30 9.24 -13.78
N GLY A 62 -0.81 10.12 -12.91
CA GLY A 62 -0.99 11.54 -13.22
C GLY A 62 0.33 12.26 -13.48
N MET A 63 1.35 12.02 -12.66
CA MET A 63 2.68 12.58 -12.88
C MET A 63 3.31 12.03 -14.17
N PHE A 64 3.28 10.71 -14.36
CA PHE A 64 3.84 10.05 -15.53
C PHE A 64 3.18 10.57 -16.82
N TYR A 65 1.85 10.61 -16.87
CA TYR A 65 1.09 11.20 -17.98
C TYR A 65 1.49 12.65 -18.25
N SER A 66 1.68 13.46 -17.20
CA SER A 66 2.02 14.89 -17.37
C SER A 66 3.37 15.12 -18.06
N PHE A 67 4.34 14.23 -17.86
CA PHE A 67 5.67 14.33 -18.48
C PHE A 67 5.76 13.60 -19.82
N GLU A 68 5.06 12.48 -19.96
CA GLU A 68 5.26 11.57 -21.09
C GLU A 68 4.22 11.76 -22.21
N HIS A 69 2.99 12.20 -21.94
CA HIS A 69 1.90 12.23 -22.94
C HIS A 69 2.21 13.03 -24.21
N ARG A 70 3.06 14.06 -24.13
CA ARG A 70 3.41 14.89 -25.30
C ARG A 70 4.57 14.33 -26.12
N VAL A 71 5.34 13.41 -25.57
CA VAL A 71 6.64 12.98 -26.13
C VAL A 71 6.64 11.48 -26.44
N ASN A 72 5.89 10.69 -25.66
CA ASN A 72 5.83 9.25 -25.77
C ASN A 72 4.67 8.84 -26.70
N PRO A 73 4.94 8.25 -27.88
CA PRO A 73 3.89 7.84 -28.81
C PRO A 73 2.99 6.74 -28.27
N ASN A 74 3.45 5.98 -27.27
CA ASN A 74 2.70 4.89 -26.67
C ASN A 74 1.70 5.36 -25.60
N ILE A 75 1.60 6.68 -25.35
CA ILE A 75 0.73 7.26 -24.33
C ILE A 75 -0.24 8.25 -24.97
N GLY A 76 -1.39 7.75 -25.42
CA GLY A 76 -2.47 8.56 -25.98
C GLY A 76 -3.44 9.10 -24.93
N SER A 77 -3.62 8.38 -23.83
CA SER A 77 -4.62 8.66 -22.81
C SER A 77 -4.08 8.52 -21.39
N PHE A 78 -4.83 9.02 -20.41
CA PHE A 78 -4.52 8.76 -18.99
C PHE A 78 -4.58 7.25 -18.67
N GLY A 79 -5.42 6.49 -19.38
CA GLY A 79 -5.54 5.04 -19.23
C GLY A 79 -4.24 4.32 -19.51
N ASP A 80 -3.49 4.75 -20.54
CA ASP A 80 -2.20 4.13 -20.91
C ASP A 80 -1.14 4.38 -19.83
N ALA A 81 -1.11 5.60 -19.27
CA ALA A 81 -0.22 5.94 -18.16
C ALA A 81 -0.61 5.18 -16.87
N PHE A 82 -1.90 5.01 -16.60
CA PHE A 82 -2.37 4.22 -15.48
C PHE A 82 -2.00 2.74 -15.64
N TYR A 83 -2.21 2.18 -16.82
CA TYR A 83 -1.80 0.82 -17.17
C TYR A 83 -0.30 0.61 -16.96
N PHE A 84 0.55 1.52 -17.47
CA PHE A 84 2.00 1.47 -17.23
C PHE A 84 2.34 1.42 -15.73
N VAL A 85 1.72 2.29 -14.92
CA VAL A 85 1.97 2.34 -13.48
C VAL A 85 1.52 1.06 -12.79
N VAL A 86 0.37 0.50 -13.16
CA VAL A 86 -0.10 -0.80 -12.62
C VAL A 86 0.89 -1.90 -12.96
N VAL A 87 1.30 -2.02 -14.22
CA VAL A 87 2.26 -3.05 -14.68
C VAL A 87 3.62 -2.90 -14.02
N ALA A 88 4.10 -1.67 -13.83
CA ALA A 88 5.38 -1.39 -13.18
C ALA A 88 5.33 -1.69 -11.67
N LEU A 89 4.29 -1.23 -10.96
CA LEU A 89 4.17 -1.40 -9.51
C LEU A 89 3.76 -2.83 -9.10
N SER A 90 3.04 -3.54 -9.97
CA SER A 90 2.75 -4.97 -9.79
C SER A 90 3.95 -5.87 -10.11
N THR A 91 5.11 -5.29 -10.48
CA THR A 91 6.34 -5.98 -10.85
C THR A 91 6.22 -6.90 -12.08
N VAL A 92 5.14 -6.75 -12.87
CA VAL A 92 4.91 -7.52 -14.10
C VAL A 92 5.85 -7.07 -15.21
N GLY A 93 5.95 -5.75 -15.44
CA GLY A 93 6.96 -5.17 -16.32
C GLY A 93 6.94 -5.65 -17.78
N PHE A 94 5.80 -5.58 -18.48
CA PHE A 94 5.68 -6.02 -19.88
C PHE A 94 6.64 -5.34 -20.87
N GLY A 95 7.06 -4.09 -20.58
CA GLY A 95 8.02 -3.36 -21.41
C GLY A 95 7.46 -2.77 -22.70
N ASP A 96 6.14 -2.80 -22.88
CA ASP A 96 5.40 -2.17 -23.98
C ASP A 96 5.34 -0.63 -23.86
N ILE A 97 5.27 -0.12 -22.63
CA ILE A 97 5.38 1.30 -22.32
C ILE A 97 6.58 1.51 -21.39
N VAL A 98 7.47 2.42 -21.76
CA VAL A 98 8.66 2.79 -20.98
C VAL A 98 8.84 4.31 -20.97
N PRO A 99 9.37 4.90 -19.89
CA PRO A 99 9.62 6.33 -19.82
C PRO A 99 10.69 6.76 -20.84
N VAL A 100 10.33 7.72 -21.70
CA VAL A 100 11.27 8.33 -22.65
C VAL A 100 11.93 9.58 -22.08
N THR A 101 11.28 10.27 -21.13
CA THR A 101 11.80 11.48 -20.50
C THR A 101 12.56 11.19 -19.20
N GLU A 102 13.54 12.03 -18.87
CA GLU A 102 14.27 11.93 -17.60
C GLU A 102 13.34 12.11 -16.39
N ALA A 103 12.42 13.07 -16.47
CA ALA A 103 11.42 13.29 -15.43
C ALA A 103 10.49 12.09 -15.26
N GLY A 104 10.05 11.46 -16.36
CA GLY A 104 9.25 10.23 -16.33
C GLY A 104 9.99 9.09 -15.64
N ARG A 105 11.30 8.92 -15.89
CA ARG A 105 12.14 7.92 -15.20
C ARG A 105 12.18 8.16 -13.69
N TRP A 106 12.41 9.40 -13.26
CA TRP A 106 12.42 9.74 -11.84
C TRP A 106 11.06 9.51 -11.17
N VAL A 107 9.95 9.82 -11.86
CA VAL A 107 8.60 9.51 -11.39
C VAL A 107 8.40 8.00 -11.22
N THR A 108 8.82 7.19 -12.18
CA THR A 108 8.75 5.72 -12.09
C THR A 108 9.53 5.20 -10.89
N VAL A 109 10.78 5.65 -10.69
CA VAL A 109 11.61 5.25 -9.55
C VAL A 109 10.94 5.63 -8.22
N ALA A 110 10.47 6.87 -8.09
CA ALA A 110 9.79 7.34 -6.89
C ALA A 110 8.50 6.54 -6.60
N ALA A 111 7.72 6.22 -7.63
CA ALA A 111 6.52 5.41 -7.50
C ALA A 111 6.83 4.00 -6.99
N ILE A 112 7.87 3.35 -7.55
CA ILE A 112 8.31 2.01 -7.13
C ILE A 112 8.76 2.02 -5.67
N LEU A 113 9.60 2.98 -5.29
CA LEU A 113 10.06 3.12 -3.90
C LEU A 113 8.88 3.34 -2.94
N ALA A 114 7.92 4.19 -3.30
CA ALA A 114 6.72 4.41 -2.50
C ALA A 114 5.88 3.13 -2.36
N GLY A 115 5.67 2.39 -3.45
CA GLY A 115 4.94 1.12 -3.44
C GLY A 115 5.62 0.07 -2.55
N VAL A 116 6.92 -0.15 -2.74
CA VAL A 116 7.71 -1.17 -2.02
C VAL A 116 7.85 -0.84 -0.53
N ILE A 117 7.86 0.43 -0.15
CA ILE A 117 8.00 0.82 1.27
C ILE A 117 6.63 0.88 1.96
N LEU A 118 5.65 1.59 1.38
CA LEU A 118 4.41 1.92 2.08
C LEU A 118 3.42 0.75 2.13
N ILE A 119 3.32 -0.03 1.05
CA ILE A 119 2.31 -1.10 0.94
C ILE A 119 2.66 -2.24 1.91
N PRO A 120 3.87 -2.83 1.90
CA PRO A 120 4.23 -3.91 2.82
C PRO A 120 4.24 -3.47 4.28
N TRP A 121 4.63 -2.22 4.57
CA TRP A 121 4.63 -1.69 5.93
C TRP A 121 3.22 -1.64 6.53
N GLN A 122 2.24 -1.17 5.75
CA GLN A 122 0.83 -1.15 6.18
C GLN A 122 0.22 -2.55 6.22
N ALA A 123 0.49 -3.39 5.22
CA ALA A 123 0.03 -4.78 5.20
C ALA A 123 0.55 -5.56 6.41
N SER A 124 1.83 -5.40 6.78
CA SER A 124 2.43 -6.07 7.94
C SER A 124 1.72 -5.73 9.26
N LYS A 125 1.22 -4.51 9.41
CA LYS A 125 0.45 -4.12 10.60
C LYS A 125 -0.91 -4.81 10.67
N ILE A 126 -1.52 -5.09 9.53
CA ILE A 126 -2.80 -5.80 9.45
C ILE A 126 -2.56 -7.29 9.73
N VAL A 127 -1.55 -7.89 9.08
CA VAL A 127 -1.20 -9.31 9.27
C VAL A 127 -0.83 -9.63 10.73
N LYS A 128 -0.05 -8.76 11.39
CA LYS A 128 0.28 -8.94 12.82
C LYS A 128 -0.97 -8.96 13.70
N GLU A 129 -1.94 -8.09 13.44
CA GLU A 129 -3.19 -8.04 14.22
C GLU A 129 -4.00 -9.33 14.04
N TRP A 130 -4.13 -9.84 12.82
CA TRP A 130 -4.82 -11.10 12.56
C TRP A 130 -4.10 -12.29 13.19
N GLY A 131 -2.77 -12.37 13.06
CA GLY A 131 -1.99 -13.46 13.67
C GLY A 131 -1.98 -13.48 15.20
N HIS A 132 -2.44 -12.43 15.87
CA HIS A 132 -2.63 -12.42 17.33
C HIS A 132 -4.03 -12.90 17.75
N ARG A 133 -5.02 -12.95 16.85
CA ARG A 133 -6.38 -13.42 17.18
C ARG A 133 -6.49 -14.93 17.28
N ASP A 134 -5.63 -15.67 16.59
CA ASP A 134 -5.71 -17.13 16.54
C ASP A 134 -4.95 -17.82 17.70
N LYS A 135 -4.55 -17.07 18.74
CA LYS A 135 -3.83 -17.63 19.88
C LYS A 135 -4.76 -17.84 21.06
N VAL A 136 -4.80 -19.08 21.53
CA VAL A 136 -5.54 -19.47 22.72
C VAL A 136 -4.64 -19.36 23.95
N ASN A 137 -5.24 -18.88 25.05
CA ASN A 137 -4.56 -18.75 26.33
C ASN A 137 -4.65 -20.06 27.11
N VAL A 138 -3.75 -20.99 26.81
CA VAL A 138 -3.60 -22.27 27.51
C VAL A 138 -2.21 -22.32 28.11
N THR A 139 -2.11 -22.32 29.44
CA THR A 139 -0.80 -22.41 30.09
C THR A 139 -0.26 -23.82 30.05
N CYS A 140 0.92 -24.00 29.44
CA CYS A 140 1.59 -25.29 29.41
C CYS A 140 2.02 -25.68 30.83
N GLN A 141 1.55 -26.83 31.32
CA GLN A 141 1.86 -27.31 32.68
C GLN A 141 3.34 -27.66 32.90
N ASN A 142 4.09 -27.94 31.82
CA ASN A 142 5.49 -28.32 31.92
C ASN A 142 6.47 -27.13 31.94
N CYS A 143 6.20 -26.07 31.16
CA CYS A 143 7.14 -24.94 31.00
C CYS A 143 6.55 -23.56 31.30
N GLY A 144 5.24 -23.45 31.56
CA GLY A 144 4.58 -22.18 31.89
C GLY A 144 4.29 -21.26 30.71
N LEU A 145 4.51 -21.68 29.45
CA LEU A 145 4.16 -20.87 28.28
C LEU A 145 2.62 -20.73 28.16
N ALA A 146 2.11 -19.50 28.18
CA ALA A 146 0.67 -19.21 28.24
C ALA A 146 -0.08 -19.17 26.90
N TYR A 147 0.60 -18.82 25.80
CA TYR A 147 -0.07 -18.60 24.49
C TYR A 147 0.41 -19.60 23.44
N HIS A 148 -0.54 -20.31 22.82
CA HIS A 148 -0.29 -21.25 21.72
C HIS A 148 -1.25 -20.97 20.57
N ASP A 149 -0.90 -21.46 19.38
CA ASP A 149 -1.76 -21.38 18.20
C ASP A 149 -3.03 -22.24 18.42
N ALA A 150 -4.16 -21.89 17.80
CA ALA A 150 -5.46 -22.53 18.04
C ALA A 150 -5.51 -24.03 17.64
N ASP A 151 -4.62 -24.47 16.76
CA ASP A 151 -4.46 -25.85 16.31
C ASP A 151 -3.29 -26.57 16.99
N ALA A 152 -2.67 -25.96 18.00
CA ALA A 152 -1.49 -26.50 18.65
C ALA A 152 -1.85 -27.68 19.57
N SER A 153 -1.50 -28.90 19.14
CA SER A 153 -1.57 -30.11 19.98
C SER A 153 -0.38 -30.24 20.96
N HIS A 154 0.72 -29.54 20.68
CA HIS A 154 1.96 -29.60 21.46
C HIS A 154 2.49 -28.20 21.74
N CYS A 155 3.07 -28.01 22.92
CA CYS A 155 3.70 -26.76 23.30
C CYS A 155 4.95 -26.52 22.44
N LYS A 156 4.98 -25.42 21.68
CA LYS A 156 6.11 -25.04 20.82
C LYS A 156 7.45 -24.84 21.55
N SER A 157 7.44 -24.64 22.87
CA SER A 157 8.67 -24.42 23.65
C SER A 157 9.27 -25.70 24.20
N CYS A 158 8.47 -26.70 24.56
CA CYS A 158 8.96 -27.88 25.28
C CYS A 158 8.41 -29.22 24.77
N GLY A 159 7.54 -29.21 23.75
CA GLY A 159 6.94 -30.42 23.17
C GLY A 159 5.88 -31.11 24.04
N HIS A 160 5.53 -30.56 25.21
CA HIS A 160 4.49 -31.14 26.07
C HIS A 160 3.12 -31.06 25.38
N VAL A 161 2.36 -32.14 25.42
CA VAL A 161 1.00 -32.19 24.86
C VAL A 161 0.11 -31.20 25.60
N ILE A 162 -0.52 -30.31 24.86
CA ILE A 162 -1.51 -29.36 25.37
C ILE A 162 -2.83 -29.78 24.73
N TYR A 163 -3.67 -30.49 25.48
CA TYR A 163 -4.91 -31.04 24.93
C TYR A 163 -5.86 -29.89 24.60
N GLN A 164 -6.12 -29.68 23.31
CA GLN A 164 -7.11 -28.74 22.82
C GLN A 164 -8.19 -29.53 22.10
N GLU A 165 -9.43 -29.37 22.52
CA GLU A 165 -10.58 -29.96 21.83
C GLU A 165 -10.76 -29.18 20.53
N TYR A 166 -10.41 -29.80 19.41
CA TYR A 166 -10.55 -29.19 18.08
C TYR A 166 -12.03 -29.09 17.74
N ASP A 167 -12.63 -27.90 17.91
CA ASP A 167 -13.99 -27.65 17.45
C ASP A 167 -13.96 -27.38 15.93
N SER A 168 -14.35 -28.39 15.15
CA SER A 168 -14.31 -28.36 13.69
C SER A 168 -15.43 -27.51 13.05
N ARG A 169 -16.03 -26.57 13.80
CA ARG A 169 -17.28 -25.87 13.43
C ARG A 169 -17.12 -24.39 13.05
N GLU A 170 -15.90 -23.87 12.97
CA GLU A 170 -15.62 -22.50 12.51
C GLU A 170 -15.07 -22.44 11.07
#